data_AF-A0A2W4Y3Q7-F1
#
_entry.id   AF-A0A2W4Y3Q7-F1
#
_cell.length_a   1.000
_cell.length_b   1.000
_cell.length_c   1.000
_cell.angle_alpha   90.00
_cell.angle_beta   90.00
_cell.angle_gamma   90.00
#
_symmetry.space_group_name_H-M   'P 1'
#
loop_
_entity.id
_entity.type
_entity.pdbx_description
1 polymer ?
#
loop_
_entity_poly.entity_id
_entity_poly.type
_entity_poly.pdbx_seq_one_letter_code
_entity_poly.pdbx_strand_id
1 'polypeptide(L)'
;MLVQVSSPLGSRSNADSGTMSPALWQTTGMVRQSIVDLYRARRLLVQSTLPIDPSAAGAEAAPSAAPASLGQPVASAAANAPAQSASVGGTKSLPQPADPPAPNAANSAFDPGKTIDTNLEMRVALAKNSSNLEVATSVDGYLMDLGGQNYCNLPAQSSVVLRPQGSGMAAGSCTLSSSVWLEPGEGGYVYVGDSWYRGRVLLLTDGSGLMAVNFVLMHDYLSSVVGSEMYVNWPAEALKAQAVAARSYALVHHVRHAKRAYDLDNTQRYQAYLGIGKETNTTQAAVMATTGEFISYDGGIVESLYAASDAIVQAAHGGNGMSQTGAMELATKGYNYTQILGNYYPGTSLSRLVVE
;
A
#
# COMPACT_ATOMS: atom_id res chain seq x y z
N MET A 1 -10.59 -15.48 -11.06
CA MET A 1 -9.80 -15.42 -9.80
C MET A 1 -10.13 -16.67 -9.01
N LEU A 2 -9.13 -17.52 -8.82
CA LEU A 2 -9.25 -18.79 -8.11
C LEU A 2 -8.34 -18.73 -6.88
N VAL A 3 -8.78 -19.35 -5.78
CA VAL A 3 -7.98 -19.51 -4.57
C VAL A 3 -7.36 -20.90 -4.62
N GLN A 4 -6.04 -20.97 -4.72
CA GLN A 4 -5.32 -22.22 -4.50
C GLN A 4 -4.91 -22.28 -3.03
N VAL A 5 -5.42 -23.28 -2.30
CA VAL A 5 -4.98 -23.50 -0.92
C VAL A 5 -3.64 -24.22 -0.96
N SER A 6 -2.59 -23.54 -0.51
CA SER A 6 -1.26 -24.11 -0.32
C SER A 6 -1.16 -24.71 1.09
N SER A 7 -0.09 -25.44 1.35
CA SER A 7 0.13 -26.27 2.54
C SER A 7 -0.35 -25.66 3.88
N PRO A 8 -0.97 -26.46 4.77
CA PRO A 8 -1.23 -26.04 6.14
C PRO A 8 0.09 -25.69 6.83
N LEU A 9 0.11 -24.61 7.61
CA LEU A 9 1.18 -24.39 8.59
C LEU A 9 1.00 -25.52 9.62
N GLY A 10 1.98 -26.44 9.71
CA GLY A 10 1.78 -27.82 10.20
C GLY A 10 0.94 -27.98 11.49
N SER A 11 0.20 -29.09 11.70
CA SER A 11 0.37 -30.43 11.11
C SER A 11 -0.91 -31.29 10.94
N ARG A 12 -0.74 -32.31 10.08
CA ARG A 12 -1.53 -33.52 9.73
C ARG A 12 -2.60 -33.42 8.63
N SER A 13 -2.80 -34.57 7.99
CA SER A 13 -2.86 -34.86 6.54
C SER A 13 -4.24 -35.22 5.98
N ASN A 14 -4.30 -35.21 4.63
CA ASN A 14 -5.25 -35.79 3.67
C ASN A 14 -6.52 -34.96 3.37
N ALA A 15 -7.11 -34.96 2.17
CA ALA A 15 -6.78 -35.31 0.77
C ALA A 15 -8.06 -35.03 -0.06
N ASP A 16 -7.90 -34.80 -1.37
CA ASP A 16 -8.91 -34.89 -2.45
C ASP A 16 -10.09 -33.89 -2.50
N SER A 17 -10.70 -33.58 -3.65
CA SER A 17 -10.33 -33.32 -5.06
C SER A 17 -11.64 -32.94 -5.78
N GLY A 18 -11.59 -32.08 -6.80
CA GLY A 18 -12.78 -31.76 -7.59
C GLY A 18 -12.56 -30.66 -8.64
N THR A 19 -12.44 -31.06 -9.89
CA THR A 19 -12.23 -30.22 -11.08
C THR A 19 -13.55 -29.69 -11.66
N MET A 20 -13.55 -28.44 -12.15
CA MET A 20 -14.55 -27.93 -13.09
C MET A 20 -13.89 -27.33 -14.34
N SER A 21 -14.53 -27.54 -15.48
CA SER A 21 -14.03 -27.30 -16.85
C SER A 21 -14.00 -25.80 -17.23
N PRO A 22 -13.00 -25.33 -18.00
CA PRO A 22 -12.75 -23.91 -18.28
C PRO A 22 -13.43 -23.45 -19.58
N ALA A 23 -14.53 -22.72 -19.47
CA ALA A 23 -15.12 -22.01 -20.61
C ALA A 23 -15.97 -20.84 -20.15
N LEU A 24 -15.37 -19.76 -19.62
CA LEU A 24 -16.12 -18.51 -19.39
C LEU A 24 -15.30 -17.21 -19.38
N TRP A 25 -13.98 -17.23 -19.58
CA TRP A 25 -13.18 -16.00 -19.50
C TRP A 25 -12.07 -15.95 -20.54
N GLN A 26 -12.45 -15.72 -21.80
CA GLN A 26 -11.53 -15.16 -22.79
C GLN A 26 -11.97 -13.73 -23.07
N THR A 27 -11.21 -12.75 -22.57
CA THR A 27 -10.89 -11.47 -23.25
C THR A 27 -9.90 -10.67 -22.38
N THR A 28 -9.00 -9.96 -23.06
CA THR A 28 -7.67 -9.51 -22.62
C THR A 28 -7.62 -8.18 -21.84
N GLY A 29 -7.12 -8.24 -20.60
CA GLY A 29 -5.98 -7.44 -20.10
C GLY A 29 -6.16 -5.96 -19.72
N MET A 30 -6.11 -5.03 -20.68
CA MET A 30 -5.72 -3.64 -20.38
C MET A 30 -6.84 -2.59 -20.46
N VAL A 31 -7.99 -2.91 -21.04
CA VAL A 31 -9.08 -1.92 -21.26
C VAL A 31 -10.10 -1.90 -20.10
N ARG A 32 -10.06 -2.88 -19.19
CA ARG A 32 -11.03 -2.98 -18.08
C ARG A 32 -10.68 -2.11 -16.87
N GLN A 33 -9.40 -1.92 -16.57
CA GLN A 33 -8.99 -1.16 -15.38
C GLN A 33 -9.39 0.31 -15.52
N SER A 34 -8.99 0.99 -16.60
CA SER A 34 -9.30 2.41 -16.83
C SER A 34 -10.81 2.73 -16.78
N ILE A 35 -11.67 1.88 -17.35
CA ILE A 35 -13.12 2.06 -17.33
C ILE A 35 -13.68 1.76 -15.93
N VAL A 36 -13.27 0.68 -15.27
CA VAL A 36 -13.72 0.34 -13.91
C VAL A 36 -13.27 1.39 -12.90
N ASP A 37 -12.07 1.94 -13.06
CA ASP A 37 -11.50 2.99 -12.22
C ASP A 37 -12.22 4.33 -12.43
N LEU A 38 -12.58 4.66 -13.67
CA LEU A 38 -13.46 5.78 -13.99
C LEU A 38 -14.82 5.65 -13.30
N TYR A 39 -15.46 4.48 -13.43
CA TYR A 39 -16.76 4.21 -12.81
C TYR A 39 -16.67 4.27 -11.29
N ARG A 40 -15.58 3.76 -10.69
CA ARG A 40 -15.34 3.79 -9.25
C ARG A 40 -15.08 5.21 -8.76
N ALA A 41 -14.19 5.97 -9.39
CA ALA A 41 -13.89 7.37 -9.06
C ALA A 41 -15.15 8.23 -9.19
N ARG A 42 -15.93 8.07 -10.25
CA ARG A 42 -17.23 8.74 -10.42
C ARG A 42 -18.23 8.35 -9.32
N ARG A 43 -18.28 7.07 -8.92
CA ARG A 43 -19.15 6.62 -7.83
C ARG A 43 -18.74 7.21 -6.47
N LEU A 44 -17.44 7.41 -6.22
CA LEU A 44 -16.92 8.07 -5.01
C LEU A 44 -17.50 9.48 -4.87
N LEU A 45 -17.46 10.25 -5.95
CA LEU A 45 -17.95 11.64 -6.01
C LEU A 45 -19.47 11.77 -5.83
N VAL A 46 -20.25 10.86 -6.44
CA VAL A 46 -21.73 10.95 -6.36
C VAL A 46 -22.25 10.77 -4.94
N GLN A 47 -21.55 10.08 -4.04
CA GLN A 47 -22.02 9.95 -2.64
C GLN A 47 -21.34 10.90 -1.66
N SER A 48 -20.21 11.54 -2.01
CA SER A 48 -19.67 12.64 -1.20
C SER A 48 -20.50 13.92 -1.29
N THR A 49 -21.41 14.01 -2.27
CA THR A 49 -22.38 15.10 -2.44
C THR A 49 -23.79 14.77 -1.93
N LEU A 50 -24.03 13.56 -1.41
CA LEU A 50 -25.30 13.22 -0.79
C LEU A 50 -25.32 13.69 0.68
N PRO A 51 -26.43 14.27 1.15
CA PRO A 51 -26.58 14.58 2.57
C PRO A 51 -26.45 13.31 3.40
N ILE A 52 -25.72 13.38 4.51
CA ILE A 52 -25.58 12.28 5.47
C ILE A 52 -26.98 11.96 5.98
N ASP A 53 -27.45 10.73 5.75
CA ASP A 53 -28.68 10.23 6.35
C ASP A 53 -28.44 10.00 7.84
N PRO A 54 -29.04 10.80 8.74
CA PRO A 54 -28.74 10.74 10.17
C PRO A 54 -29.20 9.42 10.83
N SER A 55 -29.98 8.58 10.14
CA SER A 55 -30.41 7.28 10.64
C SER A 55 -29.40 6.15 10.44
N ALA A 56 -28.26 6.38 9.77
CA ALA A 56 -27.19 5.39 9.62
C ALA A 56 -26.12 5.45 10.73
N ALA A 57 -26.20 6.41 11.66
CA ALA A 57 -25.28 6.59 12.79
C ALA A 57 -25.65 5.73 14.02
N GLY A 58 -26.20 4.53 13.80
CA GLY A 58 -26.72 3.66 14.84
C GLY A 58 -26.19 2.23 14.74
N ALA A 59 -24.89 2.05 14.98
CA ALA A 59 -24.24 0.86 15.57
C ALA A 59 -22.71 0.94 15.32
N GLU A 60 -22.05 1.94 15.90
CA GLU A 60 -20.62 1.82 16.17
C GLU A 60 -20.44 0.78 17.27
N ALA A 61 -19.99 -0.42 16.90
CA ALA A 61 -19.41 -1.35 17.85
C ALA A 61 -18.10 -0.74 18.36
N ALA A 62 -18.18 -0.11 19.51
CA ALA A 62 -17.02 0.38 20.26
C ALA A 62 -16.09 -0.80 20.61
N PRO A 63 -14.77 -0.71 20.35
CA PRO A 63 -13.83 -1.53 21.09
C PRO A 63 -13.71 -0.96 22.51
N SER A 64 -14.36 -1.65 23.44
CA SER A 64 -14.22 -1.51 24.88
C SER A 64 -12.78 -1.81 25.31
N ALA A 65 -12.07 -0.80 25.81
CA ALA A 65 -11.53 -0.73 27.18
C ALA A 65 -10.39 0.29 27.21
N ALA A 66 -10.62 1.43 27.86
CA ALA A 66 -9.55 2.29 28.34
C ALA A 66 -8.73 1.56 29.42
N PRO A 67 -7.48 1.99 29.65
CA PRO A 67 -7.16 2.34 31.02
C PRO A 67 -6.54 3.73 31.18
N ALA A 68 -6.65 4.14 32.44
CA ALA A 68 -6.35 5.43 33.03
C ALA A 68 -4.96 6.00 32.71
N SER A 69 -4.93 7.33 32.74
CA SER A 69 -3.74 8.15 32.86
C SER A 69 -2.81 7.66 33.97
N LEU A 70 -1.50 7.60 33.71
CA LEU A 70 -0.43 8.08 34.60
C LEU A 70 0.90 8.07 33.81
N GLY A 71 1.49 9.26 33.60
CA GLY A 71 2.93 9.46 33.32
C GLY A 71 3.38 9.55 31.86
N GLN A 72 3.60 10.77 31.35
CA GLN A 72 4.61 11.06 30.32
C GLN A 72 5.92 11.49 31.00
N PRO A 73 7.08 11.54 30.30
CA PRO A 73 7.59 10.63 29.26
C PRO A 73 9.08 10.26 29.52
N VAL A 74 9.61 9.21 28.87
CA VAL A 74 11.07 9.09 28.68
C VAL A 74 11.38 8.89 27.21
N ALA A 75 12.01 9.91 26.64
CA ALA A 75 12.57 9.94 25.31
C ALA A 75 13.86 9.09 25.22
N SER A 76 14.11 8.50 24.06
CA SER A 76 15.44 8.05 23.62
C SER A 76 15.57 8.45 22.15
N ALA A 77 16.06 9.67 21.91
CA ALA A 77 17.47 9.99 21.63
C ALA A 77 17.80 9.85 20.14
N ALA A 78 17.37 10.86 19.38
CA ALA A 78 17.89 11.20 18.07
C ALA A 78 19.26 11.86 18.20
N ALA A 79 20.19 11.52 17.30
CA ALA A 79 21.46 12.20 17.18
C ALA A 79 21.25 13.62 16.60
N ASN A 80 21.71 14.62 17.35
CA ASN A 80 21.72 16.04 16.98
C ASN A 80 22.76 16.34 15.89
N ALA A 81 22.39 17.16 14.91
CA ALA A 81 23.29 18.10 14.25
C ALA A 81 22.52 19.41 13.94
N PRO A 82 23.13 20.59 14.08
CA PRO A 82 22.44 21.84 14.40
C PRO A 82 21.82 22.56 13.18
N ALA A 83 20.68 23.21 13.45
CA ALA A 83 20.04 24.17 12.56
C ALA A 83 20.91 25.43 12.40
N GLN A 84 21.20 25.81 11.16
CA GLN A 84 21.65 27.15 10.79
C GLN A 84 20.55 27.87 10.00
N SER A 85 20.40 29.14 10.32
CA SER A 85 19.43 30.08 9.74
C SER A 85 19.98 30.72 8.46
N ALA A 86 19.16 30.77 7.41
CA ALA A 86 19.19 31.61 6.20
C ALA A 86 18.22 30.95 5.18
N SER A 87 17.57 31.52 4.19
CA SER A 87 17.31 32.88 3.69
C SER A 87 16.31 32.72 2.53
N VAL A 88 15.73 33.81 2.06
CA VAL A 88 14.78 33.94 0.95
C VAL A 88 15.27 33.28 -0.36
N GLY A 89 14.35 32.59 -1.07
CA GLY A 89 14.40 32.39 -2.53
C GLY A 89 15.38 31.33 -3.06
N GLY A 90 14.94 30.07 -3.13
CA GLY A 90 15.62 29.03 -3.91
C GLY A 90 14.64 27.92 -4.25
N THR A 91 14.49 27.61 -5.55
CA THR A 91 13.75 26.43 -6.01
C THR A 91 14.45 25.19 -5.48
N LYS A 92 13.87 24.51 -4.49
CA LYS A 92 14.35 23.21 -4.03
C LYS A 92 14.31 22.26 -5.23
N SER A 93 15.47 21.83 -5.73
CA SER A 93 15.53 20.82 -6.77
C SER A 93 14.92 19.52 -6.24
N LEU A 94 13.96 18.95 -6.96
CA LEU A 94 13.38 17.66 -6.60
C LEU A 94 14.49 16.60 -6.45
N PRO A 95 14.38 15.67 -5.48
CA PRO A 95 15.28 14.54 -5.44
C PRO A 95 15.12 13.73 -6.73
N GLN A 96 16.22 13.35 -7.38
CA GLN A 96 16.15 12.49 -8.56
C GLN A 96 15.66 11.09 -8.13
N PRO A 97 14.63 10.52 -8.77
CA PRO A 97 14.19 9.16 -8.44
C PRO A 97 15.30 8.18 -8.80
N ALA A 98 15.69 7.36 -7.84
CA ALA A 98 16.52 6.19 -8.12
C ALA A 98 15.59 5.09 -8.61
N ASP A 99 15.83 4.57 -9.81
CA ASP A 99 15.09 3.42 -10.31
C ASP A 99 15.25 2.26 -9.32
N PRO A 100 14.14 1.66 -8.86
CA PRO A 100 14.24 0.47 -8.04
C PRO A 100 14.98 -0.63 -8.82
N PRO A 101 15.90 -1.34 -8.16
CA PRO A 101 16.67 -2.37 -8.84
C PRO A 101 15.75 -3.45 -9.39
N ALA A 102 15.98 -3.92 -10.62
CA ALA A 102 15.18 -5.00 -11.18
C ALA A 102 15.25 -6.25 -10.27
N PRO A 103 14.12 -6.91 -9.99
CA PRO A 103 14.13 -8.12 -9.19
C PRO A 103 14.94 -9.23 -9.88
N ASN A 104 15.72 -10.01 -9.12
CA ASN A 104 16.31 -11.22 -9.69
C ASN A 104 15.20 -12.27 -9.94
N ALA A 105 14.78 -12.41 -11.21
CA ALA A 105 13.64 -13.21 -11.66
C ALA A 105 13.71 -14.72 -11.35
N ALA A 106 14.83 -15.21 -10.81
CA ALA A 106 15.13 -16.64 -10.72
C ALA A 106 14.39 -17.42 -9.61
N ASN A 107 13.64 -16.78 -8.70
CA ASN A 107 13.33 -17.39 -7.40
C ASN A 107 11.84 -17.59 -7.06
N SER A 108 10.89 -17.36 -7.98
CA SER A 108 9.48 -17.72 -7.73
C SER A 108 9.11 -19.02 -8.41
N ALA A 109 8.54 -19.96 -7.65
CA ALA A 109 7.96 -21.19 -8.20
C ALA A 109 6.63 -20.93 -8.94
N PHE A 110 6.08 -19.72 -8.85
CA PHE A 110 4.80 -19.31 -9.43
C PHE A 110 4.98 -18.05 -10.28
N ASP A 111 4.29 -18.00 -11.42
CA ASP A 111 4.32 -16.86 -12.34
C ASP A 111 3.65 -15.64 -11.70
N PRO A 112 4.39 -14.57 -11.34
CA PRO A 112 3.81 -13.39 -10.70
C PRO A 112 2.72 -12.74 -11.56
N GLY A 113 2.85 -12.79 -12.89
CA GLY A 113 1.89 -12.22 -13.85
C GLY A 113 0.52 -12.92 -13.85
N LYS A 114 0.43 -14.10 -13.23
CA LYS A 114 -0.81 -14.87 -13.05
C LYS A 114 -1.33 -14.81 -11.62
N THR A 115 -0.87 -13.86 -10.81
CA THR A 115 -1.35 -13.68 -9.44
C THR A 115 -2.12 -12.38 -9.28
N ILE A 116 -2.75 -12.23 -8.13
CA ILE A 116 -3.42 -10.99 -7.78
C ILE A 116 -2.43 -9.82 -7.63
N ASP A 117 -1.15 -10.08 -7.35
CA ASP A 117 -0.16 -9.04 -7.05
C ASP A 117 0.06 -8.08 -8.22
N THR A 118 -0.03 -8.57 -9.46
CA THR A 118 0.18 -7.79 -10.67
C THR A 118 -1.13 -7.27 -11.29
N ASN A 119 -2.28 -7.58 -10.70
CA ASN A 119 -3.60 -7.27 -11.26
C ASN A 119 -4.47 -6.43 -10.30
N LEU A 120 -4.20 -6.50 -9.00
CA LEU A 120 -4.92 -5.75 -7.98
C LEU A 120 -4.22 -4.43 -7.71
N GLU A 121 -5.00 -3.37 -7.77
CA GLU A 121 -4.54 -2.03 -7.43
C GLU A 121 -4.96 -1.69 -5.99
N MET A 122 -3.98 -1.28 -5.20
CA MET A 122 -4.15 -0.75 -3.86
C MET A 122 -4.34 0.75 -3.89
N ARG A 123 -5.22 1.26 -3.02
CA ARG A 123 -5.49 2.69 -2.87
C ARG A 123 -4.94 3.20 -1.55
N VAL A 124 -3.83 3.93 -1.60
CA VAL A 124 -3.10 4.36 -0.41
C VAL A 124 -3.19 5.88 -0.25
N ALA A 125 -3.79 6.36 0.84
CA ALA A 125 -3.77 7.79 1.13
C ALA A 125 -2.36 8.23 1.54
N LEU A 126 -1.77 9.13 0.74
CA LEU A 126 -0.43 9.70 0.94
C LEU A 126 -0.48 11.03 1.70
N ALA A 127 -1.51 11.83 1.43
CA ALA A 127 -1.74 13.11 2.08
C ALA A 127 -3.23 13.30 2.34
N LYS A 128 -3.58 13.92 3.47
CA LYS A 128 -4.97 14.15 3.91
C LYS A 128 -5.09 15.55 4.50
N ASN A 129 -6.10 16.30 4.05
CA ASN A 129 -6.40 17.65 4.53
C ASN A 129 -5.22 18.64 4.42
N SER A 130 -4.44 18.55 3.34
CA SER A 130 -3.30 19.43 3.11
C SER A 130 -3.74 20.76 2.50
N SER A 131 -3.25 21.89 3.04
CA SER A 131 -3.55 23.22 2.48
C SER A 131 -2.82 23.49 1.16
N ASN A 132 -1.73 22.77 0.92
CA ASN A 132 -0.99 22.73 -0.33
C ASN A 132 -0.31 21.37 -0.47
N LEU A 133 -0.02 20.96 -1.70
CA LEU A 133 0.66 19.70 -1.96
C LEU A 133 1.59 19.84 -3.16
N GLU A 134 2.88 19.60 -2.96
CA GLU A 134 3.84 19.54 -4.06
C GLU A 134 3.76 18.19 -4.77
N VAL A 135 3.64 18.23 -6.10
CA VAL A 135 3.59 17.03 -6.94
C VAL A 135 4.45 17.18 -8.17
N ALA A 136 4.94 16.07 -8.71
CA ALA A 136 5.71 16.03 -9.94
C ALA A 136 5.62 14.65 -10.60
N THR A 137 6.18 14.52 -11.81
CA THR A 137 6.41 13.24 -12.49
C THR A 137 7.89 13.09 -12.83
N SER A 138 8.42 11.87 -12.81
CA SER A 138 9.86 11.62 -13.06
C SER A 138 10.23 11.77 -14.54
N VAL A 139 9.26 11.50 -15.41
CA VAL A 139 9.25 11.70 -16.85
C VAL A 139 8.11 12.67 -17.19
N ASP A 140 7.93 13.01 -18.46
CA ASP A 140 6.79 13.82 -18.88
C ASP A 140 5.48 13.16 -18.44
N GLY A 141 4.56 13.95 -17.89
CA GLY A 141 3.32 13.46 -17.30
C GLY A 141 2.18 14.45 -17.46
N TYR A 142 1.05 14.14 -16.82
CA TYR A 142 -0.21 14.81 -17.08
C TYR A 142 -1.04 14.98 -15.80
N LEU A 143 -1.74 16.12 -15.74
CA LEU A 143 -2.87 16.35 -14.84
C LEU A 143 -4.14 16.27 -15.68
N MET A 144 -4.94 15.22 -15.49
CA MET A 144 -6.14 14.97 -16.29
C MET A 144 -7.38 14.80 -15.42
N ASP A 145 -8.55 15.12 -15.95
CA ASP A 145 -9.80 14.81 -15.28
C ASP A 145 -10.07 13.30 -15.27
N LEU A 146 -11.16 12.91 -14.59
CA LEU A 146 -11.57 11.51 -14.58
C LEU A 146 -12.02 11.02 -15.96
N GLY A 147 -12.43 11.88 -16.89
CA GLY A 147 -12.78 11.53 -18.27
C GLY A 147 -11.57 11.31 -19.19
N GLY A 148 -10.35 11.59 -18.74
CA GLY A 148 -9.14 11.58 -19.55
C GLY A 148 -8.88 12.89 -20.30
N GLN A 149 -9.67 13.95 -20.05
CA GLN A 149 -9.37 15.28 -20.55
C GLN A 149 -8.14 15.83 -19.82
N ASN A 150 -7.07 16.04 -20.57
CA ASN A 150 -5.84 16.65 -20.05
C ASN A 150 -6.06 18.14 -19.74
N TYR A 151 -5.77 18.54 -18.51
CA TYR A 151 -5.69 19.95 -18.13
C TYR A 151 -4.30 20.51 -18.40
N CYS A 152 -3.26 19.78 -17.99
CA CYS A 152 -1.88 20.26 -18.02
C CYS A 152 -0.85 19.16 -18.20
N ASN A 153 0.14 19.46 -19.06
CA ASN A 153 1.36 18.66 -19.17
C ASN A 153 2.34 19.07 -18.08
N LEU A 154 2.98 18.08 -17.47
CA LEU A 154 4.05 18.25 -16.50
C LEU A 154 5.35 17.80 -17.16
N PRO A 155 6.31 18.70 -17.43
CA PRO A 155 7.63 18.30 -17.88
C PRO A 155 8.32 17.42 -16.85
N ALA A 156 9.13 16.47 -17.31
CA ALA A 156 9.91 15.59 -16.44
C ALA A 156 10.63 16.36 -15.31
N GLN A 157 10.50 15.85 -14.09
CA GLN A 157 11.12 16.38 -12.86
C GLN A 157 10.83 17.85 -12.57
N SER A 158 9.72 18.38 -13.09
CA SER A 158 9.24 19.72 -12.75
C SER A 158 8.08 19.61 -11.77
N SER A 159 8.26 20.14 -10.55
CA SER A 159 7.18 20.15 -9.56
C SER A 159 6.18 21.28 -9.79
N VAL A 160 4.96 21.03 -9.35
CA VAL A 160 3.91 22.03 -9.21
C VAL A 160 3.29 21.91 -7.82
N VAL A 161 2.96 23.05 -7.23
CA VAL A 161 2.28 23.11 -5.93
C VAL A 161 0.78 23.26 -6.16
N LEU A 162 0.03 22.24 -5.76
CA LEU A 162 -1.43 22.24 -5.73
C LEU A 162 -1.95 23.06 -4.56
N ARG A 163 -3.05 23.77 -4.78
CA ARG A 163 -3.82 24.47 -3.75
C ARG A 163 -5.33 24.32 -3.99
N PRO A 164 -6.18 24.19 -2.96
CA PRO A 164 -7.63 24.31 -3.13
C PRO A 164 -7.98 25.68 -3.72
N GLN A 165 -8.88 25.73 -4.71
CA GLN A 165 -9.35 26.95 -5.34
C GLN A 165 -10.83 26.83 -5.72
N GLY A 166 -11.70 27.56 -5.02
CA GLY A 166 -13.14 27.44 -5.22
C GLY A 166 -13.63 26.01 -4.95
N SER A 167 -14.34 25.42 -5.91
CA SER A 167 -14.75 24.01 -5.86
C SER A 167 -13.71 23.05 -6.45
N GLY A 168 -12.56 23.55 -6.92
CA GLY A 168 -11.52 22.77 -7.61
C GLY A 168 -10.14 23.03 -7.02
N MET A 169 -9.11 22.81 -7.83
CA MET A 169 -7.71 22.98 -7.43
C MET A 169 -6.96 23.84 -8.43
N ALA A 170 -5.91 24.51 -7.99
CA ALA A 170 -4.97 25.21 -8.86
C ALA A 170 -3.61 24.53 -8.83
N ALA A 171 -2.96 24.40 -9.98
CA ALA A 171 -1.58 23.93 -10.12
C ALA A 171 -0.82 24.89 -11.05
N GLY A 172 -0.08 25.85 -10.48
CA GLY A 172 0.53 26.92 -11.29
C GLY A 172 -0.53 27.75 -12.02
N SER A 173 -0.49 27.79 -13.36
CA SER A 173 -1.51 28.44 -14.20
C SER A 173 -2.72 27.55 -14.50
N CYS A 174 -2.67 26.27 -14.13
CA CYS A 174 -3.72 25.30 -14.39
C CYS A 174 -4.87 25.44 -13.39
N THR A 175 -6.10 25.57 -13.88
CA THR A 175 -7.32 25.42 -13.07
C THR A 175 -7.89 24.03 -13.28
N LEU A 176 -8.02 23.27 -12.21
CA LEU A 176 -8.35 21.85 -12.19
C LEU A 176 -9.72 21.66 -11.51
N SER A 177 -10.41 20.59 -11.86
CA SER A 177 -11.63 20.18 -11.15
C SER A 177 -11.33 19.68 -9.73
N SER A 178 -12.36 19.32 -8.97
CA SER A 178 -12.23 18.78 -7.62
C SER A 178 -11.53 17.43 -7.55
N SER A 179 -11.34 16.76 -8.69
CA SER A 179 -10.75 15.43 -8.80
C SER A 179 -9.96 15.29 -10.09
N VAL A 180 -8.65 15.06 -9.97
CA VAL A 180 -7.76 14.89 -11.13
C VAL A 180 -6.77 13.76 -10.92
N TRP A 181 -6.40 13.09 -11.99
CA TRP A 181 -5.29 12.16 -12.02
C TRP A 181 -3.98 12.91 -12.25
N LEU A 182 -2.99 12.61 -11.43
CA LEU A 182 -1.58 12.83 -11.70
C LEU A 182 -1.02 11.50 -12.24
N GLU A 183 -0.65 11.50 -13.52
CA GLU A 183 -0.17 10.30 -14.21
C GLU A 183 1.17 10.59 -14.89
N PRO A 184 2.22 9.79 -14.61
CA PRO A 184 3.47 9.90 -15.33
C PRO A 184 3.36 9.19 -16.68
N GLY A 185 4.20 9.56 -17.64
CA GLY A 185 4.42 8.77 -18.86
C GLY A 185 4.93 7.35 -18.55
N GLU A 186 5.02 6.53 -19.59
CA GLU A 186 5.41 5.12 -19.47
C GLU A 186 6.72 4.93 -18.68
N GLY A 187 6.70 4.01 -17.72
CA GLY A 187 7.84 3.72 -16.85
C GLY A 187 8.16 4.80 -15.81
N GLY A 188 7.34 5.86 -15.71
CA GLY A 188 7.58 6.95 -14.78
C GLY A 188 7.01 6.74 -13.38
N TYR A 189 7.39 7.67 -12.49
CA TYR A 189 6.99 7.73 -11.09
C TYR A 189 6.32 9.07 -10.81
N VAL A 190 5.48 9.10 -9.78
CA VAL A 190 4.85 10.32 -9.27
C VAL A 190 5.50 10.75 -7.97
N TYR A 191 5.81 12.04 -7.86
CA TYR A 191 6.25 12.65 -6.61
C TYR A 191 5.04 13.21 -5.89
N VAL A 192 4.91 12.94 -4.60
CA VAL A 192 3.87 13.53 -3.76
C VAL A 192 4.47 13.91 -2.42
N GLY A 193 4.47 15.20 -2.10
CA GLY A 193 4.99 15.72 -0.84
C GLY A 193 6.51 15.60 -0.74
N ASP A 194 6.99 14.45 -0.27
CA ASP A 194 8.41 14.21 0.01
C ASP A 194 9.02 13.01 -0.73
N SER A 195 8.19 12.16 -1.34
CA SER A 195 8.60 10.84 -1.81
C SER A 195 8.11 10.55 -3.22
N TRP A 196 8.84 9.67 -3.92
CA TRP A 196 8.48 9.14 -5.23
C TRP A 196 7.73 7.82 -5.09
N TYR A 197 6.70 7.61 -5.90
CA TYR A 197 5.81 6.46 -5.86
C TYR A 197 5.59 5.90 -7.27
N ARG A 198 5.35 4.59 -7.34
CA ARG A 198 4.88 3.92 -8.57
C ARG A 198 3.40 4.19 -8.80
N GLY A 199 2.95 3.89 -10.01
CA GLY A 199 1.56 4.04 -10.42
C GLY A 199 1.17 5.50 -10.61
N ARG A 200 -0.07 5.82 -10.25
CA ARG A 200 -0.66 7.16 -10.44
C ARG A 200 -1.30 7.67 -9.15
N VAL A 201 -1.65 8.94 -9.10
CA VAL A 201 -2.25 9.55 -7.91
C VAL A 201 -3.55 10.24 -8.26
N LEU A 202 -4.61 9.89 -7.55
CA LEU A 202 -5.86 10.64 -7.55
C LEU A 202 -5.72 11.79 -6.55
N LEU A 203 -5.77 13.00 -7.08
CA LEU A 203 -5.78 14.24 -6.31
C LEU A 203 -7.23 14.67 -6.13
N LEU A 204 -7.63 14.91 -4.89
CA LEU A 204 -8.99 15.28 -4.51
C LEU A 204 -8.98 16.56 -3.68
N THR A 205 -10.04 17.34 -3.80
CA THR A 205 -10.34 18.41 -2.84
C THR A 205 -11.84 18.52 -2.58
N ASP A 206 -12.19 18.97 -1.39
CA ASP A 206 -13.53 19.40 -1.01
C ASP A 206 -13.63 20.94 -0.86
N GLY A 207 -12.59 21.66 -1.30
CA GLY A 207 -12.45 23.11 -1.14
C GLY A 207 -11.79 23.54 0.17
N SER A 208 -11.71 22.67 1.19
CA SER A 208 -11.07 22.96 2.47
C SER A 208 -9.66 22.39 2.60
N GLY A 209 -9.40 21.26 1.92
CA GLY A 209 -8.09 20.62 1.90
C GLY A 209 -7.88 19.74 0.68
N LEU A 210 -6.63 19.35 0.47
CA LEU A 210 -6.21 18.40 -0.55
C LEU A 210 -6.04 17.00 0.05
N MET A 211 -6.38 16.00 -0.74
CA MET A 211 -6.06 14.60 -0.48
C MET A 211 -5.36 14.02 -1.71
N ALA A 212 -4.32 13.22 -1.47
CA ALA A 212 -3.66 12.44 -2.50
C ALA A 212 -3.81 10.96 -2.18
N VAL A 213 -4.37 10.20 -3.11
CA VAL A 213 -4.51 8.75 -3.02
C VAL A 213 -3.70 8.13 -4.14
N ASN A 214 -2.68 7.36 -3.79
CA ASN A 214 -1.90 6.61 -4.76
C ASN A 214 -2.62 5.31 -5.13
N PHE A 215 -2.70 5.08 -6.43
CA PHE A 215 -3.23 3.91 -7.08
C PHE A 215 -2.03 3.16 -7.65
N VAL A 216 -1.74 2.00 -7.05
CA VAL A 216 -0.50 1.24 -7.28
C VAL A 216 -0.79 -0.25 -7.26
N LEU A 217 -0.11 -1.03 -8.10
CA LEU A 217 -0.26 -2.48 -8.09
C LEU A 217 0.22 -3.07 -6.76
N MET A 218 -0.46 -4.11 -6.28
CA MET A 218 -0.17 -4.75 -5.00
C MET A 218 1.30 -5.21 -4.91
N HIS A 219 1.88 -5.72 -6.00
CA HIS A 219 3.29 -6.10 -6.06
C HIS A 219 4.23 -4.95 -5.70
N ASP A 220 4.00 -3.79 -6.32
CA ASP A 220 4.79 -2.58 -6.15
C ASP A 220 4.57 -1.97 -4.77
N TYR A 221 3.32 -1.97 -4.30
CA TYR A 221 2.95 -1.57 -2.95
C TYR A 221 3.74 -2.38 -1.91
N LEU A 222 3.72 -3.71 -2.01
CA LEU A 222 4.39 -4.61 -1.07
C LEU A 222 5.90 -4.44 -1.08
N SER A 223 6.50 -4.17 -2.25
CA SER A 223 7.95 -3.95 -2.35
C SER A 223 8.40 -2.75 -1.53
N SER A 224 7.62 -1.65 -1.55
CA SER A 224 7.86 -0.50 -0.70
C SER A 224 7.54 -0.78 0.77
N VAL A 225 6.44 -1.48 1.07
CA VAL A 225 6.06 -1.80 2.46
C VAL A 225 7.13 -2.64 3.14
N VAL A 226 7.58 -3.72 2.51
CA VAL A 226 8.60 -4.60 3.10
C VAL A 226 9.90 -3.84 3.38
N GLY A 227 10.33 -2.95 2.47
CA GLY A 227 11.52 -2.12 2.67
C GLY A 227 11.33 -0.94 3.63
N SER A 228 10.09 -0.55 3.90
CA SER A 228 9.74 0.48 4.89
C SER A 228 9.66 -0.10 6.31
N GLU A 229 9.25 -1.37 6.42
CA GLU A 229 9.00 -2.08 7.67
C GLU A 229 10.21 -2.88 8.17
N MET A 230 11.03 -3.41 7.26
CA MET A 230 12.13 -4.32 7.59
C MET A 230 13.47 -3.77 7.12
N TYR A 231 14.53 -4.07 7.86
CA TYR A 231 15.89 -3.76 7.39
C TYR A 231 16.26 -4.67 6.21
N VAL A 232 16.81 -4.04 5.17
CA VAL A 232 17.06 -4.68 3.86
C VAL A 232 18.11 -5.80 3.90
N ASN A 233 18.94 -5.84 4.94
CA ASN A 233 19.99 -6.82 5.18
C ASN A 233 19.55 -7.96 6.11
N TRP A 234 18.28 -7.98 6.55
CA TRP A 234 17.75 -9.09 7.32
C TRP A 234 17.63 -10.37 6.47
N PRO A 235 17.59 -11.55 7.12
CA PRO A 235 17.50 -12.82 6.41
C PRO A 235 16.30 -12.87 5.46
N ALA A 236 16.51 -13.44 4.27
CA ALA A 236 15.48 -13.49 3.22
C ALA A 236 14.17 -14.13 3.70
N GLU A 237 14.23 -15.14 4.57
CA GLU A 237 13.05 -15.81 5.13
C GLU A 237 12.22 -14.89 6.04
N ALA A 238 12.85 -13.94 6.75
CA ALA A 238 12.13 -12.92 7.50
C ALA A 238 11.44 -11.90 6.58
N LEU A 239 12.11 -11.49 5.49
CA LEU A 239 11.53 -10.60 4.48
C LEU A 239 10.35 -11.27 3.76
N LYS A 240 10.43 -12.57 3.45
CA LYS A 240 9.33 -13.35 2.87
C LYS A 240 8.14 -13.46 3.85
N ALA A 241 8.39 -13.71 5.12
CA ALA A 241 7.35 -13.73 6.14
C ALA A 241 6.63 -12.37 6.22
N GLN A 242 7.39 -11.27 6.20
CA GLN A 242 6.84 -9.92 6.13
C GLN A 242 6.01 -9.69 4.87
N ALA A 243 6.47 -10.14 3.70
CA ALA A 243 5.74 -9.96 2.44
C ALA A 243 4.35 -10.64 2.48
N VAL A 244 4.27 -11.88 3.00
CA VAL A 244 3.01 -12.63 3.13
C VAL A 244 2.07 -11.97 4.15
N ALA A 245 2.59 -11.58 5.31
CA ALA A 245 1.80 -10.86 6.31
C ALA A 245 1.31 -9.50 5.76
N ALA A 246 2.19 -8.74 5.12
CA ALA A 246 1.82 -7.46 4.54
C ALA A 246 0.74 -7.61 3.46
N ARG A 247 0.82 -8.65 2.62
CA ARG A 247 -0.20 -8.95 1.60
C ARG A 247 -1.54 -9.31 2.22
N SER A 248 -1.55 -10.15 3.25
CA SER A 248 -2.79 -10.54 3.92
C SER A 248 -3.49 -9.34 4.56
N TYR A 249 -2.73 -8.48 5.23
CA TYR A 249 -3.24 -7.22 5.80
C TYR A 249 -3.81 -6.29 4.72
N ALA A 250 -3.07 -6.09 3.62
CA ALA A 250 -3.49 -5.25 2.50
C ALA A 250 -4.76 -5.78 1.83
N LEU A 251 -4.89 -7.10 1.64
CA LEU A 251 -6.08 -7.73 1.08
C LEU A 251 -7.32 -7.54 1.97
N VAL A 252 -7.18 -7.66 3.29
CA VAL A 252 -8.27 -7.36 4.23
C VAL A 252 -8.75 -5.91 4.06
N HIS A 253 -7.81 -4.97 3.98
CA HIS A 253 -8.13 -3.54 3.85
C HIS A 253 -8.61 -3.14 2.45
N HIS A 254 -8.27 -3.91 1.43
CA HIS A 254 -8.88 -3.75 0.11
C HIS A 254 -10.38 -4.11 0.14
N VAL A 255 -10.75 -5.18 0.85
CA VAL A 255 -12.15 -5.59 1.04
C VAL A 255 -12.88 -4.67 2.02
N ARG A 256 -12.22 -4.32 3.14
CA ARG A 256 -12.72 -3.48 4.23
C ARG A 256 -11.98 -2.15 4.28
N HIS A 257 -12.21 -1.34 3.25
CA HIS A 257 -11.53 -0.05 3.09
C HIS A 257 -11.74 0.90 4.28
N ALA A 258 -10.67 1.55 4.70
CA ALA A 258 -10.68 2.54 5.79
C ALA A 258 -11.62 3.71 5.51
N LYS A 259 -11.60 4.19 4.26
CA LYS A 259 -12.56 5.16 3.73
C LYS A 259 -12.91 4.76 2.32
N ARG A 260 -14.04 5.24 1.83
CA ARG A 260 -14.46 4.90 0.48
C ARG A 260 -13.41 5.26 -0.57
N ALA A 261 -12.70 6.38 -0.37
CA ALA A 261 -11.67 6.88 -1.26
C ALA A 261 -10.37 6.06 -1.27
N TYR A 262 -10.02 5.38 -0.18
CA TYR A 262 -8.73 4.68 -0.03
C TYR A 262 -8.85 3.45 0.86
N ASP A 263 -8.07 2.41 0.56
CA ASP A 263 -8.07 1.14 1.29
C ASP A 263 -7.42 1.32 2.66
N LEU A 264 -6.26 1.97 2.69
CA LEU A 264 -5.43 2.24 3.86
C LEU A 264 -4.65 3.56 3.67
N ASP A 265 -3.97 4.04 4.71
CA ASP A 265 -3.03 5.17 4.60
C ASP A 265 -1.57 4.74 4.79
N ASN A 266 -0.64 5.64 4.51
CA ASN A 266 0.81 5.38 4.53
C ASN A 266 1.47 5.43 5.92
N THR A 267 0.69 5.54 6.99
CA THR A 267 1.22 5.68 8.35
C THR A 267 1.34 4.34 9.08
N GLN A 268 2.09 4.33 10.19
CA GLN A 268 2.23 3.17 11.08
C GLN A 268 0.92 2.69 11.72
N ARG A 269 -0.18 3.44 11.56
CA ARG A 269 -1.52 2.97 11.95
C ARG A 269 -1.95 1.77 11.09
N TYR A 270 -1.49 1.72 9.84
CA TYR A 270 -1.72 0.63 8.91
C TYR A 270 -0.39 -0.05 8.62
N GLN A 271 0.29 0.37 7.55
CA GLN A 271 1.58 -0.15 7.12
C GLN A 271 2.40 1.04 6.63
N ALA A 272 3.70 1.05 6.95
CA ALA A 272 4.60 2.05 6.43
C ALA A 272 4.73 1.89 4.90
N TYR A 273 4.28 2.88 4.14
CA TYR A 273 4.39 2.94 2.68
C TYR A 273 5.10 4.23 2.26
N LEU A 274 6.42 4.14 2.07
CA LEU A 274 7.29 5.33 1.90
C LEU A 274 7.82 5.48 0.47
N GLY A 275 7.19 4.79 -0.49
CA GLY A 275 7.50 4.91 -1.91
C GLY A 275 8.76 4.15 -2.35
N ILE A 276 9.24 4.48 -3.55
CA ILE A 276 10.26 3.72 -4.28
C ILE A 276 11.64 3.77 -3.61
N GLY A 277 11.90 4.82 -2.82
CA GLY A 277 13.18 4.96 -2.10
C GLY A 277 13.41 3.91 -1.02
N LYS A 278 12.40 3.10 -0.70
CA LYS A 278 12.50 1.94 0.20
C LYS A 278 12.60 0.60 -0.53
N GLU A 279 12.38 0.58 -1.84
CA GLU A 279 12.49 -0.63 -2.63
C GLU A 279 13.97 -1.01 -2.82
N THR A 280 14.26 -2.29 -2.60
CA THR A 280 15.59 -2.88 -2.85
C THR A 280 15.44 -4.22 -3.57
N ASN A 281 16.55 -4.77 -4.07
CA ASN A 281 16.52 -6.07 -4.71
C ASN A 281 16.07 -7.18 -3.72
N THR A 282 16.46 -7.09 -2.45
CA THR A 282 16.08 -8.10 -1.44
C THR A 282 14.61 -8.06 -1.08
N THR A 283 14.03 -6.85 -0.96
CA THR A 283 12.59 -6.67 -0.68
C THR A 283 11.73 -7.12 -1.86
N GLN A 284 12.07 -6.72 -3.09
CA GLN A 284 11.38 -7.16 -4.30
C GLN A 284 11.50 -8.68 -4.52
N ALA A 285 12.68 -9.26 -4.26
CA ALA A 285 12.87 -10.71 -4.33
C ALA A 285 12.00 -11.47 -3.33
N ALA A 286 11.81 -10.94 -2.11
CA ALA A 286 10.93 -11.55 -1.11
C ALA A 286 9.44 -11.48 -1.52
N VAL A 287 9.00 -10.35 -2.07
CA VAL A 287 7.62 -10.17 -2.58
C VAL A 287 7.37 -11.10 -3.76
N MET A 288 8.30 -11.18 -4.72
CA MET A 288 8.19 -12.11 -5.85
C MET A 288 8.16 -13.57 -5.41
N ALA A 289 9.07 -13.98 -4.52
CA ALA A 289 9.16 -15.37 -4.08
C ALA A 289 7.90 -15.86 -3.32
N THR A 290 7.08 -14.92 -2.85
CA THR A 290 5.82 -15.17 -2.11
C THR A 290 4.61 -14.69 -2.89
N THR A 291 4.72 -14.56 -4.22
CA THR A 291 3.70 -13.91 -5.04
C THR A 291 2.32 -14.56 -4.84
N GLY A 292 1.32 -13.72 -4.59
CA GLY A 292 -0.06 -14.10 -4.33
C GLY A 292 -0.32 -14.83 -3.00
N GLU A 293 0.69 -15.14 -2.18
CA GLU A 293 0.50 -15.85 -0.91
C GLU A 293 0.03 -14.93 0.22
N PHE A 294 -0.98 -15.39 0.95
CA PHE A 294 -1.59 -14.71 2.09
C PHE A 294 -1.93 -15.71 3.21
N ILE A 295 -2.20 -15.19 4.41
CA ILE A 295 -2.53 -15.99 5.58
C ILE A 295 -4.05 -16.24 5.60
N SER A 296 -4.44 -17.50 5.73
CA SER A 296 -5.82 -17.95 5.61
C SER A 296 -6.28 -18.72 6.84
N TYR A 297 -7.54 -18.54 7.21
CA TYR A 297 -8.21 -19.31 8.26
C TYR A 297 -9.63 -19.62 7.80
N ASP A 298 -9.98 -20.91 7.74
CA ASP A 298 -11.28 -21.40 7.27
C ASP A 298 -11.71 -20.81 5.90
N GLY A 299 -10.73 -20.69 4.99
CA GLY A 299 -10.90 -20.10 3.66
C GLY A 299 -11.03 -18.58 3.62
N GLY A 300 -11.08 -17.91 4.78
CA GLY A 300 -11.07 -16.46 4.91
C GLY A 300 -9.65 -15.87 4.96
N ILE A 301 -9.50 -14.62 4.53
CA ILE A 301 -8.25 -13.86 4.63
C ILE A 301 -8.07 -13.41 6.08
N VAL A 302 -6.90 -13.69 6.67
CA VAL A 302 -6.55 -13.27 8.04
C VAL A 302 -5.98 -11.85 8.02
N GLU A 303 -6.50 -10.99 8.89
CA GLU A 303 -5.87 -9.71 9.20
C GLU A 303 -4.60 -9.95 10.02
N SER A 304 -3.46 -10.04 9.34
CA SER A 304 -2.19 -10.41 9.97
C SER A 304 -1.51 -9.17 10.55
N LEU A 305 -1.77 -8.91 11.83
CA LEU A 305 -1.13 -7.85 12.60
C LEU A 305 0.36 -8.16 12.80
N TYR A 306 1.21 -7.14 12.76
CA TYR A 306 2.63 -7.26 13.03
C TYR A 306 3.19 -5.96 13.62
N ALA A 307 4.31 -6.04 14.35
CA ALA A 307 4.99 -4.88 14.90
C ALA A 307 6.50 -5.12 15.09
N ALA A 308 7.24 -4.04 15.36
CA ALA A 308 8.70 -4.06 15.42
C ALA A 308 9.27 -5.09 16.42
N SER A 309 8.67 -5.25 17.59
CA SER A 309 9.13 -6.18 18.62
C SER A 309 7.97 -6.89 19.33
N ASP A 310 8.24 -8.02 20.00
CA ASP A 310 7.23 -8.73 20.79
C ASP A 310 6.59 -7.83 21.85
N ALA A 311 7.37 -6.93 22.46
CA ALA A 311 6.85 -5.96 23.41
C ALA A 311 5.80 -5.02 22.79
N ILE A 312 6.01 -4.60 21.54
CA ILE A 312 5.06 -3.74 20.82
C ILE A 312 3.85 -4.56 20.36
N VAL A 313 4.04 -5.81 19.92
CA VAL A 313 2.91 -6.72 19.62
C VAL A 313 2.04 -6.94 20.86
N GLN A 314 2.66 -7.14 22.02
CA GLN A 314 1.95 -7.28 23.28
C GLN A 314 1.16 -6.02 23.65
N ALA A 315 1.78 -4.85 23.51
CA ALA A 315 1.17 -3.58 23.88
C ALA A 315 0.06 -3.13 22.90
N ALA A 316 0.27 -3.31 21.59
CA ALA A 316 -0.63 -2.81 20.54
C ALA A 316 -1.73 -3.80 20.14
N HIS A 317 -1.45 -5.11 20.26
CA HIS A 317 -2.32 -6.16 19.72
C HIS A 317 -2.65 -7.27 20.73
N GLY A 318 -2.32 -7.06 22.01
CA GLY A 318 -2.57 -8.03 23.07
C GLY A 318 -1.80 -9.35 22.89
N GLY A 319 -0.69 -9.32 22.15
CA GLY A 319 0.13 -10.50 21.84
C GLY A 319 -0.24 -11.19 20.53
N ASN A 320 -1.27 -10.71 19.82
CA ASN A 320 -1.68 -11.29 18.54
C ASN A 320 -0.94 -10.60 17.39
N GLY A 321 -0.05 -11.34 16.72
CA GLY A 321 0.65 -10.84 15.54
C GLY A 321 2.11 -11.20 15.51
N MET A 322 2.75 -10.87 14.39
CA MET A 322 4.16 -11.18 14.18
C MET A 322 5.08 -10.09 14.74
N SER A 323 6.08 -10.49 15.54
CA SER A 323 7.22 -9.63 15.84
C SER A 323 8.21 -9.64 14.67
N GLN A 324 8.57 -8.46 14.17
CA GLN A 324 9.56 -8.30 13.11
C GLN A 324 10.96 -8.73 13.58
N THR A 325 11.40 -8.29 14.76
CA THR A 325 12.69 -8.75 15.34
C THR A 325 12.68 -10.24 15.64
N GLY A 326 11.59 -10.78 16.18
CA GLY A 326 11.50 -12.21 16.46
C GLY A 326 11.46 -13.07 15.19
N ALA A 327 10.81 -12.59 14.12
CA ALA A 327 10.89 -13.22 12.79
C ALA A 327 12.33 -13.24 12.24
N MET A 328 13.08 -12.15 12.40
CA MET A 328 14.50 -12.09 12.06
C MET A 328 15.34 -13.08 12.86
N GLU A 329 15.09 -13.20 14.17
CA GLU A 329 15.79 -14.16 15.03
C GLU A 329 15.49 -15.62 14.64
N LEU A 330 14.24 -15.95 14.37
CA LEU A 330 13.83 -17.28 13.90
C LEU A 330 14.50 -17.60 12.56
N ALA A 331 14.49 -16.66 11.62
CA ALA A 331 15.18 -16.84 10.34
C ALA A 331 16.69 -17.07 10.52
N THR A 332 17.32 -16.34 11.45
CA THR A 332 18.74 -16.51 11.80
C THR A 332 19.02 -17.90 12.41
N LYS A 333 18.04 -18.49 13.10
CA LYS A 333 18.08 -19.86 13.62
C LYS A 333 17.78 -20.93 12.55
N GLY A 334 17.57 -20.54 11.28
CA GLY A 334 17.33 -21.44 10.16
C GLY A 334 15.86 -21.77 9.89
N TYR A 335 14.93 -21.07 10.53
CA TYR A 335 13.50 -21.23 10.23
C TYR A 335 13.20 -20.61 8.86
N ASN A 336 12.42 -21.33 8.04
CA ASN A 336 11.89 -20.77 6.80
C ASN A 336 10.66 -19.88 7.08
N TYR A 337 10.25 -19.08 6.09
CA TYR A 337 9.16 -18.12 6.26
C TYR A 337 7.82 -18.77 6.65
N THR A 338 7.54 -20.00 6.17
CA THR A 338 6.32 -20.73 6.57
C THR A 338 6.35 -21.10 8.05
N GLN A 339 7.50 -21.55 8.57
CA GLN A 339 7.65 -21.88 9.99
C GLN A 339 7.57 -20.62 10.87
N ILE A 340 8.14 -19.51 10.40
CA ILE A 340 8.04 -18.21 11.08
C ILE A 340 6.57 -17.78 11.18
N LEU A 341 5.84 -17.81 10.06
CA LEU A 341 4.41 -17.46 10.05
C LEU A 341 3.59 -18.41 10.92
N GLY A 342 3.87 -19.71 10.89
CA GLY A 342 3.21 -20.70 11.74
C GLY A 342 3.43 -20.48 13.24
N ASN A 343 4.56 -19.89 13.63
CA ASN A 343 4.82 -19.51 15.01
C ASN A 343 3.93 -18.34 15.48
N TYR A 344 3.71 -17.35 14.61
CA TYR A 344 2.99 -16.12 14.98
C TYR A 344 1.49 -16.14 14.67
N TYR A 345 1.05 -16.99 13.75
CA TYR A 345 -0.34 -17.14 13.33
C TYR A 345 -0.77 -18.61 13.47
N PRO A 346 -0.79 -19.17 14.68
CA PRO A 346 -1.09 -20.58 14.89
C PRO A 346 -2.52 -20.92 14.44
N GLY A 347 -2.70 -22.12 13.88
CA GLY A 347 -4.00 -22.59 13.39
C GLY A 347 -4.42 -22.03 12.03
N THR A 348 -3.58 -21.22 11.39
CA THR A 348 -3.79 -20.70 10.02
C THR A 348 -3.07 -21.55 8.97
N SER A 349 -3.35 -21.28 7.70
CA SER A 349 -2.66 -21.86 6.54
C SER A 349 -2.19 -20.77 5.59
N LEU A 350 -1.32 -21.14 4.64
CA LEU A 350 -1.03 -20.26 3.51
C LEU A 350 -1.96 -20.58 2.36
N SER A 351 -2.60 -19.57 1.80
CA SER A 351 -3.37 -19.68 0.56
C SER A 351 -2.80 -18.73 -0.48
N ARG A 352 -3.08 -19.00 -1.76
CA ARG A 352 -2.61 -18.18 -2.88
C ARG A 352 -3.77 -17.73 -3.75
N LEU A 353 -3.75 -16.45 -4.13
CA LEU A 353 -4.68 -15.86 -5.09
C LEU A 353 -4.07 -15.85 -6.50
N VAL A 354 -4.67 -16.63 -7.40
CA VAL A 354 -4.27 -16.70 -8.81
C VAL A 354 -5.36 -16.13 -9.72
N VAL A 355 -4.92 -15.55 -10.83
CA VAL A 355 -5.74 -15.05 -11.93
C VAL A 355 -5.61 -16.05 -13.07
N GLU A 356 -6.66 -16.85 -13.26
CA GLU A 356 -6.84 -17.71 -14.43
C GLU A 356 -7.70 -17.04 -15.48
#